data_AF-A0A0L0BI26-F1
#
_entry.id   AF-A0A0L0BI26-F1
#
_cell.length_a   1.000
_cell.length_b   1.000
_cell.length_c   1.000
_cell.angle_alpha   90.00
_cell.angle_beta   90.00
_cell.angle_gamma   90.00
#
_symmetry.space_group_name_H-M   'P 1'
#
loop_
_entity.id
_entity.type
_entity.pdbx_description
1 polymer ?
#
loop_
_entity_poly.entity_id
_entity_poly.type
_entity_poly.pdbx_seq_one_letter_code
_entity_poly.pdbx_strand_id
1 'polypeptide(L)'
;MGQTAGILSVSELQAMAIGVPLVFPDPVEGYPQGEDMGAIVVARQDAGAAVLEALADPHMTSESTGGPAYVRRHHDPAGMIERLEAVYADVSEQSEKEESA
;
A
#
# COMPACT_ATOMS: atom_id res chain seq x y z
N MET A 1 -12.45 10.40 -1.89
CA MET A 1 -11.25 10.23 -2.72
C MET A 1 -10.03 10.74 -1.98
N GLY A 2 -8.93 10.01 -2.02
CA GLY A 2 -7.62 10.44 -1.50
C GLY A 2 -6.56 10.50 -2.62
N GLN A 3 -5.58 11.38 -2.48
CA GLN A 3 -4.43 11.54 -3.39
C GLN A 3 -3.13 11.38 -2.59
N THR A 4 -2.10 10.85 -3.22
CA THR A 4 -0.78 10.62 -2.61
C THR A 4 0.38 10.96 -3.54
N ALA A 5 1.57 11.10 -2.95
CA ALA A 5 2.76 11.70 -3.58
C ALA A 5 3.80 10.69 -4.09
N GLY A 6 3.44 9.41 -4.23
CA GLY A 6 4.28 8.39 -4.85
C GLY A 6 4.70 7.21 -3.95
N ILE A 7 4.39 7.26 -2.65
CA ILE A 7 4.50 6.15 -1.69
C ILE A 7 3.24 6.13 -0.83
N LEU A 8 2.69 4.94 -0.50
CA LEU A 8 1.59 4.88 0.47
C LEU A 8 2.10 5.24 1.86
N SER A 9 1.61 6.35 2.41
CA SER A 9 1.79 6.68 3.82
C SER A 9 0.64 6.08 4.63
N VAL A 10 0.67 6.25 5.95
CA VAL A 10 -0.33 5.69 6.87
C VAL A 10 -1.75 6.12 6.51
N SER A 11 -1.95 7.39 6.11
CA SER A 11 -3.27 7.90 5.74
C SER A 11 -3.85 7.19 4.51
N GLU A 12 -3.02 6.86 3.54
CA GLU A 12 -3.42 6.14 2.33
C GLU A 12 -3.81 4.70 2.66
N LEU A 13 -3.01 4.02 3.47
CA LEU A 13 -3.35 2.67 3.94
C LEU A 13 -4.66 2.67 4.72
N GLN A 14 -4.90 3.68 5.56
CA GLN A 14 -6.16 3.83 6.28
C GLN A 14 -7.33 4.07 5.32
N ALA A 15 -7.17 4.96 4.34
CA ALA A 15 -8.18 5.23 3.32
C ALA A 15 -8.52 3.96 2.53
N MET A 16 -7.51 3.21 2.08
CA MET A 16 -7.70 1.92 1.39
C MET A 16 -8.40 0.90 2.29
N ALA A 17 -8.04 0.81 3.57
CA ALA A 17 -8.62 -0.13 4.52
C ALA A 17 -10.12 0.08 4.71
N ILE A 18 -10.58 1.33 4.69
CA ILE A 18 -12.01 1.68 4.81
C ILE A 18 -12.73 1.73 3.45
N GLY A 19 -12.06 1.34 2.36
CA GLY A 19 -12.66 1.26 1.02
C GLY A 19 -12.77 2.61 0.31
N VAL A 20 -11.94 3.61 0.65
CA VAL A 20 -11.86 4.84 -0.15
C VAL A 20 -10.93 4.59 -1.35
N PRO A 21 -11.41 4.80 -2.59
CA PRO A 21 -10.54 4.71 -3.76
C PRO A 21 -9.42 5.75 -3.71
N LEU A 22 -8.22 5.32 -4.09
CA LEU A 22 -7.04 6.17 -4.21
C LEU A 22 -6.62 6.29 -5.66
N VAL A 23 -6.27 7.51 -6.06
CA VAL A 23 -5.55 7.78 -7.30
C VAL A 23 -4.09 8.03 -6.95
N PHE A 24 -3.21 7.25 -7.56
CA PHE A 24 -1.78 7.18 -7.28
C PHE A 24 -0.99 7.67 -8.50
N PRO A 25 -0.70 8.98 -8.58
CA PRO A 25 0.08 9.54 -9.67
C PRO A 25 1.59 9.31 -9.47
N ASP A 26 2.28 8.90 -10.53
CA ASP A 26 3.75 8.76 -10.59
C ASP A 26 4.35 7.94 -9.43
N PRO A 27 4.04 6.65 -9.32
CA PRO A 27 4.64 5.81 -8.29
C PRO A 27 6.16 5.73 -8.44
N VAL A 28 6.86 5.68 -7.30
CA VAL A 28 8.32 5.57 -7.29
C VAL A 28 8.77 4.20 -7.82
N GLU A 29 9.93 4.18 -8.47
CA GLU A 29 10.52 2.93 -8.99
C GLU A 29 10.73 1.91 -7.86
N GLY A 30 10.38 0.65 -8.12
CA GLY A 30 10.43 -0.43 -7.13
C GLY A 30 9.23 -0.51 -6.19
N TYR A 31 8.29 0.45 -6.24
CA TYR A 31 7.01 0.35 -5.54
C TYR A 31 6.02 -0.54 -6.32
N PRO A 32 5.11 -1.27 -5.65
CA PRO A 32 4.09 -2.07 -6.32
C PRO A 32 3.33 -1.25 -7.37
N GLN A 33 3.16 -1.82 -8.57
CA GLN A 33 2.51 -1.20 -9.72
C GLN A 33 1.29 -2.02 -10.15
N GLY A 34 0.35 -1.36 -10.82
CA GLY A 34 -0.75 -2.03 -11.52
C GLY A 34 -1.88 -2.50 -10.60
N GLU A 35 -2.67 -3.46 -11.10
CA GLU A 35 -3.90 -3.95 -10.47
C GLU A 35 -3.68 -4.52 -9.05
N ASP A 36 -2.46 -4.99 -8.76
CA ASP A 36 -2.10 -5.53 -7.45
C ASP A 36 -1.91 -4.47 -6.36
N MET A 37 -1.89 -3.18 -6.69
CA MET A 37 -1.65 -2.10 -5.71
C MET A 37 -2.87 -1.77 -4.85
N GLY A 38 -4.07 -2.18 -5.26
CA GLY A 38 -5.28 -1.77 -4.56
C GLY A 38 -5.73 -0.32 -4.84
N ALA A 39 -5.17 0.31 -5.88
CA ALA A 39 -5.34 1.73 -6.21
C ALA A 39 -5.33 1.97 -7.73
N ILE A 40 -5.81 3.14 -8.16
CA ILE A 40 -5.76 3.58 -9.56
C ILE A 40 -4.40 4.22 -9.82
N VAL A 41 -3.54 3.55 -10.57
CA VAL A 41 -2.20 4.05 -10.92
C VAL A 41 -2.25 4.73 -12.27
N VAL A 42 -1.84 6.00 -12.32
CA VAL A 42 -1.84 6.82 -13.54
C VAL A 42 -0.62 7.71 -13.60
N ALA A 43 -0.32 8.26 -14.79
CA ALA A 43 0.63 9.35 -14.87
C ALA A 43 0.04 10.63 -14.27
N ARG A 44 0.87 11.51 -13.73
CA ARG A 44 0.40 12.73 -13.02
C ARG A 44 -0.50 13.63 -13.85
N GLN A 45 -0.27 13.77 -15.14
CA GLN A 45 -1.14 14.58 -16.01
C GLN A 45 -2.58 14.05 -16.09
N ASP A 46 -2.78 12.75 -15.84
CA ASP A 46 -4.07 12.06 -15.97
C ASP A 46 -4.82 11.94 -14.63
N ALA A 47 -4.18 12.34 -13.52
CA ALA A 47 -4.74 12.20 -12.17
C ALA A 47 -6.11 12.89 -12.01
N GLY A 48 -6.28 14.08 -12.59
CA GLY A 48 -7.55 14.80 -12.51
C GLY A 48 -8.69 14.06 -13.22
N ALA A 49 -8.41 13.49 -14.41
CA ALA A 49 -9.38 12.71 -15.16
C ALA A 49 -9.75 11.42 -14.40
N ALA A 50 -8.75 10.71 -13.88
CA ALA A 50 -8.96 9.51 -13.08
C ALA A 50 -9.81 9.75 -11.83
N VAL A 51 -9.59 10.89 -11.14
CA VAL A 51 -10.42 11.27 -9.98
C VAL A 51 -11.88 11.50 -10.41
N LEU A 52 -12.10 12.21 -11.52
CA LEU A 52 -13.46 12.48 -12.00
C LEU A 52 -14.19 11.20 -12.43
N GLU A 53 -13.50 10.30 -13.11
CA GLU A 53 -14.05 8.99 -13.51
C GLU A 53 -14.41 8.15 -12.29
N ALA A 54 -13.49 8.06 -11.33
CA ALA A 54 -13.69 7.32 -10.09
C ALA A 54 -14.82 7.92 -9.23
N LEU A 55 -15.06 9.24 -9.33
CA LEU A 55 -16.18 9.91 -8.66
C LEU A 55 -17.54 9.67 -9.34
N ALA A 56 -17.56 9.24 -10.60
CA ALA A 56 -18.80 8.93 -11.30
C ALA A 56 -19.51 7.71 -10.71
N ASP A 57 -18.74 6.72 -10.23
CA ASP A 57 -19.24 5.60 -9.42
C ASP A 57 -18.19 5.17 -8.38
N PRO A 58 -18.16 5.82 -7.19
CA PRO A 58 -17.15 5.56 -6.19
C PRO A 58 -17.31 4.19 -5.52
N HIS A 59 -18.52 3.61 -5.53
CA HIS A 59 -18.76 2.29 -4.94
C HIS A 59 -18.17 1.21 -5.84
N MET A 60 -18.52 1.21 -7.13
CA MET A 60 -17.94 0.28 -8.10
C MET A 60 -16.42 0.45 -8.21
N THR A 61 -15.93 1.69 -8.12
CA THR A 61 -14.48 1.94 -8.11
C THR A 61 -13.81 1.32 -6.89
N SER A 62 -14.40 1.43 -5.70
CA SER A 62 -13.85 0.83 -4.49
C SER A 62 -13.78 -0.70 -4.57
N GLU A 63 -14.83 -1.31 -5.12
CA GLU A 63 -14.87 -2.75 -5.34
C GLU A 63 -13.85 -3.21 -6.37
N SER A 64 -13.69 -2.46 -7.47
CA SER A 64 -12.76 -2.81 -8.55
C SER A 64 -11.30 -2.65 -8.14
N THR A 65 -10.96 -1.61 -7.37
CA THR A 65 -9.60 -1.43 -6.89
C THR A 65 -9.27 -2.39 -5.75
N GLY A 66 -10.23 -2.81 -4.93
CA GLY A 66 -10.00 -3.84 -3.91
C GLY A 66 -9.05 -3.41 -2.77
N GLY A 67 -8.95 -2.11 -2.49
CA GLY A 67 -8.07 -1.54 -1.45
C GLY A 67 -8.12 -2.27 -0.09
N PRO A 68 -9.29 -2.62 0.47
CA PRO A 68 -9.36 -3.35 1.73
C PRO A 68 -8.75 -4.75 1.67
N ALA A 69 -8.81 -5.42 0.52
CA ALA A 69 -8.16 -6.73 0.33
C ALA A 69 -6.64 -6.57 0.23
N TYR A 70 -6.16 -5.53 -0.46
CA TYR A 70 -4.74 -5.19 -0.51
C TYR A 70 -4.15 -4.96 0.89
N VAL A 71 -4.79 -4.09 1.69
CA VAL A 71 -4.30 -3.78 3.05
C VAL A 71 -4.25 -5.05 3.91
N ARG A 72 -5.29 -5.89 3.87
CA ARG A 72 -5.29 -7.16 4.62
C ARG A 72 -4.20 -8.13 4.16
N ARG A 73 -3.88 -8.16 2.87
CA ARG A 73 -2.86 -9.10 2.35
C ARG A 73 -1.44 -8.65 2.68
N HIS A 74 -1.18 -7.34 2.61
CA HIS A 74 0.18 -6.80 2.63
C HIS A 74 0.54 -6.04 3.91
N HIS A 75 -0.46 -5.57 4.66
CA HIS A 75 -0.30 -4.66 5.79
C HIS A 75 -1.12 -5.06 7.02
N ASP A 76 -1.62 -6.30 7.07
CA ASP A 76 -2.31 -6.81 8.26
C ASP A 76 -1.32 -6.96 9.44
N PRO A 77 -1.63 -6.40 10.62
CA PRO A 77 -0.74 -6.46 11.77
C PRO A 77 -0.35 -7.88 12.16
N ALA A 78 -1.25 -8.86 12.05
CA ALA A 78 -0.96 -10.24 12.45
C ALA A 78 0.22 -10.81 11.65
N GLY A 79 0.20 -10.68 10.31
CA GLY A 79 1.31 -11.13 9.47
C GLY A 79 2.57 -10.26 9.57
N MET A 80 2.42 -8.97 9.90
CA MET A 80 3.58 -8.06 9.99
C MET A 80 4.36 -8.24 11.31
N ILE A 81 3.66 -8.48 12.42
CA ILE A 81 4.29 -8.70 13.73
C ILE A 81 5.16 -9.96 13.70
N GLU A 82 4.63 -11.07 13.20
CA GLU A 82 5.40 -12.33 13.08
C GLU A 82 6.67 -12.15 12.24
N ARG A 83 6.58 -11.39 11.14
CA ARG A 83 7.76 -11.06 10.31
C ARG A 83 8.78 -10.23 11.08
N LEU A 84 8.32 -9.26 11.86
CA LEU A 84 9.20 -8.39 12.64
C LEU A 84 9.91 -9.18 13.75
N GLU A 85 9.20 -10.08 14.42
CA GLU A 85 9.77 -10.99 15.42
C GLU A 85 10.87 -11.87 14.82
N ALA A 86 10.61 -12.45 13.64
CA ALA A 86 11.60 -13.27 12.94
C ALA A 86 12.87 -12.49 12.57
N VAL A 87 12.71 -11.24 12.11
CA VAL A 87 13.86 -10.37 11.79
C VAL A 87 14.65 -10.02 13.07
N TYR A 88 13.98 -9.70 14.17
CA TYR A 88 14.67 -9.41 15.42
C TYR A 88 15.43 -10.63 15.96
N ALA A 89 14.85 -11.83 15.87
CA ALA A 89 15.53 -13.06 16.26
C ALA A 89 16.81 -13.28 15.44
N ASP A 90 16.75 -13.12 14.11
CA ASP A 90 17.91 -13.28 13.23
C ASP A 90 19.03 -12.27 13.54
N VAL A 91 18.69 -10.99 13.73
CA VAL A 91 19.69 -9.96 14.10
C VAL A 91 20.31 -10.24 15.47
N SER A 92 19.52 -10.69 16.45
CA SER A 92 20.04 -11.06 17.77
C SER A 92 21.02 -12.24 17.69
N GLU A 93 20.67 -13.30 16.96
CA GLU A 93 21.55 -14.46 16.77
C GLU A 93 22.85 -14.13 16.02
N GLN A 94 22.81 -13.20 15.06
CA GLN A 94 24.01 -12.73 14.36
C GLN A 94 24.91 -11.91 15.28
N SER A 95 24.33 -11.04 16.12
CA SER A 95 25.08 -10.21 17.08
C SER A 95 25.83 -11.06 18.10
N GLU A 96 25.21 -12.13 18.62
CA GLU A 96 25.83 -13.06 19.58
C GLU A 96 27.01 -13.84 18.97
N LYS A 97 26.93 -14.16 17.66
CA LYS A 97 28.00 -14.84 16.93
C LYS A 97 29.20 -13.93 16.68
N GLU A 98 28.97 -12.64 16.44
CA GLU A 98 30.04 -11.65 16.27
C GLU A 98 30.76 -11.32 17.58
N GLU A 99 30.05 -11.30 18.71
CA GLU A 99 30.65 -11.04 20.04
C GLU A 99 31.45 -12.25 20.58
N SER A 100 31.17 -13.46 20.08
CA SER A 100 31.85 -14.70 20.48
C SER A 100 33.05 -15.09 19.59
N ALA A 101 33.37 -14.28 18.57
CA ALA A 101 34.45 -14.51 17.60
C ALA A 101 35.67 -13.61 17.87
#